data_AF-A0A1R3GQS7-F1
#
_entry.id   AF-A0A1R3GQS7-F1
#
_cell.length_a   1.000
_cell.length_b   1.000
_cell.length_c   1.000
_cell.angle_alpha   90.00
_cell.angle_beta   90.00
_cell.angle_gamma   90.00
#
_symmetry.space_group_name_H-M   'P 1'
#
loop_
_entity.id
_entity.type
_entity.pdbx_description
1 polymer ?
#
loop_
_entity_poly.entity_id
_entity_poly.type
_entity_poly.pdbx_seq_one_letter_code
_entity_poly.pdbx_strand_id
1 'polypeptide(L)'
;MCQTIFPFTDTFKLKVKPGKTYLVRLINAALNDELFFSIANHTLTVVDVDASYVKPFDTETLGVTPGQTSNVLLKTKPNYPNATFFMTARPYVAG
;
A
#
# COMPACT_ATOMS: atom_id res chain seq x y z
N MET A 1 -32.67 -21.78 8.85
CA MET A 1 -32.43 -20.35 8.60
C MET A 1 -30.98 -20.08 8.99
N CYS A 2 -30.01 -20.29 8.09
CA CYS A 2 -29.55 -19.34 7.08
C CYS A 2 -29.18 -17.96 7.66
N GLN A 3 -27.91 -17.77 7.97
CA GLN A 3 -27.18 -16.67 7.33
C GLN A 3 -25.74 -17.09 7.09
N THR A 4 -25.43 -17.13 5.81
CA THR A 4 -24.21 -17.56 5.16
C THR A 4 -23.05 -16.64 5.53
N ILE A 5 -21.90 -17.27 5.78
CA ILE A 5 -20.56 -16.70 5.72
C ILE A 5 -20.49 -15.77 4.48
N PHE A 6 -20.42 -14.47 4.71
CA PHE A 6 -20.04 -13.52 3.67
C PHE A 6 -18.59 -13.85 3.27
N PRO A 7 -18.30 -14.24 2.02
CA PRO A 7 -16.94 -14.19 1.56
C PRO A 7 -16.56 -12.71 1.53
N PHE A 8 -15.41 -12.34 2.09
CA PHE A 8 -14.79 -11.02 1.84
C PHE A 8 -14.43 -10.93 0.35
N THR A 9 -15.41 -10.65 -0.51
CA THR A 9 -15.25 -10.54 -1.97
C THR A 9 -14.79 -9.15 -2.41
N ASP A 10 -15.01 -8.12 -1.59
CA ASP A 10 -14.69 -6.73 -1.93
C ASP A 10 -13.31 -6.24 -1.45
N THR A 11 -12.49 -7.11 -0.85
CA THR A 11 -11.12 -6.72 -0.50
C THR A 11 -10.24 -6.68 -1.74
N PHE A 12 -9.58 -5.55 -1.98
CA PHE A 12 -8.60 -5.40 -3.05
C PHE A 12 -7.48 -6.43 -2.90
N LYS A 13 -7.26 -7.23 -3.95
CA LYS A 13 -6.23 -8.27 -4.02
C LYS A 13 -5.27 -7.96 -5.15
N LEU A 14 -4.05 -7.54 -4.81
CA LEU A 14 -2.98 -7.39 -5.79
C LEU A 14 -2.24 -8.72 -5.97
N LYS A 15 -2.40 -9.37 -7.12
CA LYS A 15 -1.62 -10.57 -7.46
C LYS A 15 -0.23 -10.15 -7.94
N VAL A 16 0.80 -10.56 -7.22
CA VAL A 16 2.19 -10.27 -7.55
C VAL A 16 2.98 -11.54 -7.81
N LYS A 17 4.00 -11.44 -8.68
CA LYS A 17 4.97 -12.52 -8.92
C LYS A 17 6.20 -12.30 -8.04
N PRO A 18 6.77 -13.36 -7.45
CA PRO A 18 7.97 -13.25 -6.62
C PRO A 18 9.16 -12.72 -7.42
N GLY A 19 9.99 -11.88 -6.81
CA GLY A 19 11.19 -11.30 -7.42
C GLY A 19 10.92 -10.25 -8.50
N LYS A 20 9.69 -9.72 -8.58
CA LYS A 20 9.35 -8.59 -9.46
C LYS A 20 9.14 -7.31 -8.65
N THR A 21 9.40 -6.19 -9.31
CA THR A 21 9.16 -4.86 -8.78
C THR A 21 7.93 -4.28 -9.44
N TYR A 22 7.01 -3.74 -8.64
CA TYR A 22 5.76 -3.14 -9.10
C TYR A 22 5.73 -1.67 -8.74
N LEU A 23 5.34 -0.81 -9.68
CA LEU A 23 5.05 0.58 -9.38
C LEU A 23 3.60 0.69 -8.91
N VAL A 24 3.43 1.10 -7.66
CA VAL A 24 2.13 1.34 -7.03
C VAL A 24 1.95 2.85 -6.91
N ARG A 25 0.88 3.36 -7.53
CA ARG A 25 0.50 4.77 -7.43
C ARG A 25 -0.51 4.92 -6.31
N LEU A 26 -0.09 5.58 -5.24
CA LEU A 26 -0.96 5.92 -4.11
C LEU A 26 -1.59 7.29 -4.36
N ILE A 27 -2.89 7.36 -4.17
CA ILE A 27 -3.69 8.58 -4.30
C ILE A 27 -4.57 8.65 -3.06
N ASN A 28 -4.37 9.65 -2.22
CA ASN A 28 -5.28 9.90 -1.12
C ASN A 28 -6.47 10.73 -1.61
N ALA A 29 -7.60 10.06 -1.81
CA ALA A 29 -8.88 10.68 -2.17
C ALA A 29 -9.76 11.01 -0.95
N ALA A 30 -9.25 10.86 0.28
CA ALA A 30 -9.93 11.31 1.48
C ALA A 30 -9.88 12.85 1.57
N LEU A 31 -10.88 13.46 2.22
CA LEU A 31 -10.95 14.91 2.35
C LEU A 31 -10.20 15.46 3.56
N ASN A 32 -10.14 14.71 4.66
CA ASN A 32 -9.81 15.30 5.97
C ASN A 32 -8.65 14.62 6.70
N ASP A 33 -8.29 13.38 6.33
CA ASP A 33 -7.33 12.59 7.09
C ASP A 33 -6.10 12.23 6.26
N GLU A 34 -4.92 12.42 6.85
CA GLU A 34 -3.68 11.85 6.35
C GLU A 34 -3.74 10.33 6.46
N LEU A 35 -3.43 9.61 5.38
CA LEU A 35 -3.48 8.16 5.34
C LEU A 35 -2.06 7.60 5.43
N PHE A 36 -1.86 6.71 6.40
CA PHE A 36 -0.67 5.88 6.52
C PHE A 36 -0.90 4.55 5.83
N PHE A 37 -0.17 4.32 4.74
CA PHE A 37 -0.17 3.07 3.98
C PHE A 37 1.06 2.23 4.31
N SER A 38 0.84 0.95 4.60
CA SER A 38 1.91 -0.02 4.81
C SER A 38 1.52 -1.40 4.26
N ILE A 39 2.53 -2.19 3.92
CA ILE A 39 2.36 -3.57 3.47
C ILE A 39 3.14 -4.47 4.40
N ALA A 40 2.46 -5.48 4.96
CA ALA A 40 3.09 -6.40 5.89
C ALA A 40 4.32 -7.09 5.25
N ASN A 41 5.46 -7.07 5.96
CA ASN A 41 6.70 -7.75 5.58
C ASN A 41 7.30 -7.32 4.21
N HIS A 42 6.94 -6.12 3.73
CA HIS A 42 7.46 -5.55 2.48
C HIS A 42 8.03 -4.16 2.72
N THR A 43 9.12 -3.86 2.02
CA THR A 43 9.71 -2.52 1.97
C THR A 43 9.21 -1.81 0.71
N LEU A 44 8.81 -0.55 0.88
CA LEU A 44 8.36 0.32 -0.20
C LEU A 44 9.48 1.32 -0.51
N THR A 45 9.79 1.51 -1.79
CA THR A 45 10.72 2.56 -2.21
C THR A 45 9.93 3.72 -2.79
N VAL A 46 9.93 4.88 -2.15
CA VAL A 46 9.27 6.08 -2.70
C VAL A 46 10.16 6.67 -3.78
N VAL A 47 9.60 6.97 -4.95
CA VAL A 47 10.35 7.55 -6.09
C VAL A 47 9.77 8.87 -6.58
N ASP A 48 8.53 9.16 -6.22
CA ASP A 48 7.80 10.34 -6.66
C ASP A 48 6.83 10.78 -5.57
N VAL A 49 6.78 12.09 -5.35
CA VAL A 49 5.79 12.75 -4.49
C VAL A 49 5.25 13.96 -5.26
N ASP A 50 3.94 14.03 -5.43
CA ASP A 50 3.22 15.10 -6.13
C ASP A 50 3.71 15.40 -7.54
N ALA A 51 3.96 14.34 -8.31
CA ALA A 51 4.50 14.41 -9.66
C ALA A 51 5.90 15.02 -9.74
N SER A 52 6.60 15.08 -8.60
CA SER A 52 8.00 15.48 -8.52
C SER A 52 8.85 14.28 -8.17
N TYR A 53 9.86 14.03 -9.00
CA TYR A 53 10.83 12.97 -8.75
C TYR A 53 11.69 13.32 -7.55
N VAL A 54 11.63 12.47 -6.54
CA VAL A 54 12.44 12.58 -5.33
C VAL A 54 13.55 11.54 -5.33
N LYS A 55 14.58 11.77 -4.53
CA LYS A 55 15.63 10.77 -4.33
C LYS A 55 14.99 9.50 -3.77
N PRO A 56 15.17 8.33 -4.41
CA PRO A 56 14.57 7.10 -3.94
C PRO A 56 15.00 6.77 -2.51
N PHE A 57 14.03 6.53 -1.64
CA PHE A 57 14.28 6.10 -0.26
C PHE A 57 13.37 4.94 0.11
N ASP A 58 13.89 4.04 0.94
CA ASP A 58 13.19 2.86 1.41
C ASP A 58 12.46 3.17 2.72
N THR A 59 11.17 2.84 2.79
CA THR A 59 10.32 2.99 3.97
C THR A 59 9.36 1.81 4.11
N GLU A 60 8.93 1.53 5.35
CA GLU A 60 7.93 0.48 5.63
C GLU A 60 6.51 1.05 5.66
N THR A 61 6.37 2.34 6.01
CA THR A 61 5.09 3.04 6.07
C THR A 61 5.23 4.38 5.34
N LEU A 62 4.25 4.69 4.51
CA LEU A 62 4.16 5.96 3.79
C LEU A 62 2.94 6.74 4.28
N GLY A 63 3.16 7.97 4.74
CA GLY A 63 2.09 8.94 4.97
C GLY A 63 1.76 9.67 3.66
N VAL A 64 0.47 9.77 3.34
CA VAL A 64 -0.02 10.49 2.16
C VAL A 64 -1.10 11.45 2.63
N THR A 65 -0.86 12.74 2.42
CA THR A 65 -1.81 13.81 2.79
C THR A 65 -3.01 13.87 1.84
N PRO A 66 -4.17 14.41 2.25
CA PRO A 66 -5.34 14.57 1.38
C PRO A 66 -5.02 15.31 0.07
N GLY A 67 -5.39 14.74 -1.07
CA GLY A 67 -5.10 15.31 -2.39
C GLY A 67 -3.68 15.07 -2.90
N GLN A 68 -2.82 14.47 -2.09
CA GLN A 68 -1.45 14.12 -2.46
C GLN A 68 -1.39 12.83 -3.29
N THR A 69 -0.40 12.76 -4.18
CA THR A 69 -0.10 11.52 -4.91
C THR A 69 1.36 11.11 -4.71
N SER A 70 1.61 9.82 -4.55
CA SER A 70 2.98 9.31 -4.41
C SER A 70 3.14 8.02 -5.18
N ASN A 71 4.24 7.89 -5.91
CA ASN A 71 4.59 6.63 -6.58
C ASN A 71 5.62 5.88 -5.73
N VAL A 72 5.29 4.64 -5.42
CA VAL A 72 6.18 3.74 -4.69
C VAL A 72 6.47 2.50 -5.50
N LEU A 73 7.68 2.00 -5.38
CA LEU A 73 8.08 0.71 -5.90
C LEU A 73 7.93 -0.34 -4.79
N LEU A 74 7.04 -1.30 -5.03
CA LEU A 74 6.89 -2.50 -4.23
C LEU A 74 7.89 -3.56 -4.73
N LYS A 75 8.90 -3.84 -3.91
CA LYS A 75 9.85 -4.93 -4.15
C LYS A 75 9.33 -6.22 -3.52
N THR A 76 8.91 -7.17 -4.35
CA THR A 76 8.44 -8.46 -3.82
C THR A 76 9.60 -9.34 -3.39
N LYS A 77 9.48 -9.96 -2.23
CA LYS A 77 10.48 -10.91 -1.76
C LYS A 77 10.41 -12.20 -2.59
N PRO A 78 11.55 -12.82 -2.93
CA PRO A 78 11.57 -14.01 -3.78
C PRO A 78 11.03 -15.28 -3.10
N ASN A 79 10.99 -15.32 -1.77
CA ASN A 79 10.88 -16.58 -1.02
C ASN A 79 9.63 -16.68 -0.13
N TYR A 80 8.45 -16.69 -0.74
CA TYR A 80 7.18 -16.93 -0.02
C TYR A 80 6.14 -17.67 -0.89
N PRO A 81 6.17 -19.02 -0.95
CA PRO A 81 5.11 -19.77 -1.63
C PRO A 81 3.79 -19.61 -0.86
N ASN A 82 2.73 -19.14 -1.53
CA ASN A 82 1.37 -18.95 -0.98
C ASN A 82 1.20 -17.97 0.21
N ALA A 83 2.13 -17.05 0.44
CA ALA A 83 1.91 -16.00 1.44
C ALA A 83 0.99 -14.89 0.88
N THR A 84 -0.03 -14.55 1.66
CA THR A 84 -0.84 -13.35 1.43
C THR A 84 -0.43 -12.29 2.44
N PHE A 85 -0.09 -11.11 1.94
CA PHE A 85 0.30 -9.99 2.79
C PHE A 85 -0.82 -8.97 2.81
N PHE A 86 -1.18 -8.50 4.01
CA PHE A 86 -2.18 -7.46 4.14
C PHE A 86 -1.59 -6.11 3.76
N MET A 87 -2.34 -5.38 2.95
CA MET A 87 -2.14 -3.95 2.72
C MET A 87 -3.06 -3.21 3.66
N THR A 88 -2.50 -2.35 4.50
CA THR A 88 -3.25 -1.60 5.49
C THR A 88 -3.10 -0.12 5.21
N ALA A 89 -4.23 0.59 5.12
CA ALA A 89 -4.30 2.03 5.13
C ALA A 89 -5.04 2.45 6.40
N ARG A 90 -4.44 3.32 7.20
CA ARG A 90 -5.07 3.85 8.42
C ARG A 90 -4.96 5.37 8.47
N PRO A 91 -5.97 6.09 8.96
CA PRO A 91 -5.86 7.52 9.18
C PRO A 91 -4.83 7.82 10.28
N TYR A 92 -4.14 8.94 10.14
CA TYR A 92 -3.34 9.51 11.21
C TYR A 92 -4.26 10.08 12.28
N VAL A 93 -4.17 9.54 13.48
CA VAL A 93 -4.87 10.09 14.64
C VAL A 93 -3.80 10.42 15.66
N ALA A 94 -3.42 11.69 15.74
CA ALA A 94 -2.71 12.21 16.91
C ALA A 94 -3.74 12.30 18.03
N GLY A 95 -3.68 11.38 18.98
CA GLY A 95 -4.48 11.42 20.21
C GLY A 95 -4.02 12.54 21.13
#